data_AF-A0A6A6P5Q2-F1
#
_entry.id   AF-A0A6A6P5Q2-F1
#
_cell.length_a   1.000
_cell.length_b   1.000
_cell.length_c   1.000
_cell.angle_alpha   90.00
_cell.angle_beta   90.00
_cell.angle_gamma   90.00
#
_symmetry.space_group_name_H-M   'P 1'
#
loop_
_entity.id
_entity.type
_entity.pdbx_description
1 polymer ?
#
loop_
_entity_poly.entity_id
_entity_poly.type
_entity_poly.pdbx_seq_one_letter_code
_entity_poly.pdbx_strand_id
1 'polypeptide(L)'
;MASTEPALRTSTIVAACVGTALTGVVAYALYFDYRRRSDPEFRRALKKASKRQEKAAKEAAEAEEKEMRTRIKAAIATATAETDPIIRSGSQDEHEAFFMQEVAKGEALCQDGSDPVDAALSLFKALKVYPSPSDLINIYDRTVTKPVLDVLAQMIAADPSIKVTARRPGSDDGANVE
;
A
#
# COMPACT_ATOMS: atom_id res chain seq x y z
N MET A 1 -24.93 84.53 -11.17
CA MET A 1 -24.57 83.46 -10.23
C MET A 1 -23.84 82.40 -11.02
N ALA A 2 -22.52 82.27 -10.84
CA ALA A 2 -21.69 81.40 -11.64
C ALA A 2 -21.91 79.93 -11.21
N SER A 3 -22.34 79.10 -12.15
CA SER A 3 -22.47 77.66 -11.98
C SER A 3 -21.09 77.05 -11.79
N THR A 4 -20.81 76.52 -10.60
CA THR A 4 -19.57 75.80 -10.33
C THR A 4 -19.69 74.39 -10.91
N GLU A 5 -19.03 74.11 -12.03
CA GLU A 5 -18.90 72.75 -12.53
C GLU A 5 -17.89 71.97 -11.66
N PRO A 6 -18.23 70.74 -11.20
CA PRO A 6 -17.30 69.96 -10.40
C PRO A 6 -16.17 69.39 -11.28
N ALA A 7 -14.95 69.88 -11.08
CA ALA A 7 -13.76 69.28 -11.68
C ALA A 7 -13.52 67.87 -11.08
N LEU A 8 -13.75 66.83 -11.88
CA LEU A 8 -13.52 65.44 -11.48
C LEU A 8 -12.04 65.20 -11.21
N ARG A 9 -11.70 64.69 -10.02
CA ARG A 9 -10.32 64.38 -9.63
C ARG A 9 -9.83 63.14 -10.40
N THR A 10 -8.61 63.19 -10.92
CA THR A 10 -7.99 62.08 -11.68
C THR A 10 -7.98 60.76 -10.90
N SER A 11 -7.82 60.81 -9.57
CA SER A 11 -7.93 59.64 -8.70
C SER A 11 -9.31 58.97 -8.73
N THR A 12 -10.38 59.75 -8.87
CA THR A 12 -11.76 59.23 -8.98
C THR A 12 -11.96 58.54 -10.33
N ILE A 13 -11.39 59.09 -11.40
CA ILE A 13 -11.44 58.50 -12.75
C ILE A 13 -10.66 57.18 -12.77
N VAL A 14 -9.44 57.15 -12.22
CA VAL A 14 -8.61 55.94 -12.15
C VAL A 14 -9.28 54.86 -11.30
N ALA A 15 -9.82 55.21 -10.12
CA ALA A 15 -10.53 54.26 -9.27
C ALA A 15 -11.77 53.67 -9.96
N ALA A 16 -12.54 54.50 -10.68
CA ALA A 16 -13.70 54.05 -11.44
C ALA A 16 -13.32 53.06 -12.56
N CYS A 17 -12.26 53.36 -13.33
CA CYS A 17 -11.75 52.49 -14.40
C CYS A 17 -11.23 51.14 -13.87
N VAL A 18 -10.47 51.15 -12.77
CA VAL A 18 -9.96 49.92 -12.16
C VAL A 18 -11.11 49.06 -11.63
N GLY A 19 -12.10 49.67 -10.98
CA GLY A 19 -13.29 48.97 -10.50
C GLY A 19 -14.08 48.30 -11.62
N THR A 20 -14.27 48.98 -12.75
CA THR A 20 -14.97 48.40 -13.91
C THR A 20 -14.16 47.30 -14.59
N ALA A 21 -12.85 47.48 -14.73
CA ALA A 21 -11.98 46.45 -15.29
C ALA A 21 -11.98 45.16 -14.46
N LEU A 22 -11.84 45.27 -13.14
CA LEU A 22 -11.90 44.12 -12.23
C LEU A 22 -13.26 43.43 -12.29
N THR A 23 -14.35 44.19 -12.30
CA THR A 23 -15.71 43.63 -12.41
C THR A 23 -15.91 42.90 -13.74
N GLY A 24 -15.39 43.46 -14.85
CA GLY A 24 -15.43 42.82 -16.17
C GLY A 24 -14.65 41.50 -16.21
N VAL A 25 -13.47 41.46 -15.60
CA VAL A 25 -12.66 40.22 -15.52
C VAL A 25 -13.36 39.15 -14.68
N VAL A 26 -13.91 39.53 -13.52
CA VAL A 26 -14.65 38.60 -12.65
C VAL A 26 -15.90 38.07 -13.36
N ALA A 27 -16.69 38.95 -13.99
CA ALA A 27 -17.87 38.57 -14.75
C ALA A 27 -17.52 37.63 -15.92
N TYR A 28 -16.43 37.90 -16.63
CA TYR A 28 -15.96 37.02 -17.71
C TYR A 28 -15.47 35.68 -17.17
N ALA A 29 -14.76 35.64 -16.05
CA ALA A 29 -14.32 34.39 -15.42
C ALA A 29 -15.52 33.52 -15.01
N LEU A 30 -16.57 34.12 -14.44
CA LEU A 30 -17.81 33.43 -14.09
C LEU A 30 -18.55 32.90 -15.34
N TYR A 31 -18.69 33.73 -16.38
CA TYR A 31 -19.29 33.32 -17.65
C TYR A 31 -18.51 32.18 -18.31
N PHE A 32 -17.18 32.29 -18.32
CA PHE A 32 -16.30 31.30 -18.92
C PHE A 32 -16.37 29.95 -18.18
N ASP A 33 -16.35 29.95 -16.84
CA ASP A 33 -16.50 28.72 -16.05
C ASP A 33 -17.89 28.09 -16.23
N TYR A 34 -18.96 28.90 -16.31
CA TYR A 34 -20.30 28.42 -16.63
C TYR A 34 -20.35 27.75 -18.01
N ARG A 35 -19.86 28.44 -19.04
CA ARG A 35 -19.83 27.94 -20.42
C ARG A 35 -19.04 26.65 -20.55
N ARG A 36 -17.85 26.56 -19.95
CA ARG A 36 -17.04 25.32 -19.98
C ARG A 36 -17.74 24.14 -19.29
N ARG A 37 -18.47 24.38 -18.20
CA ARG A 37 -19.15 23.32 -17.44
C ARG A 37 -20.43 22.83 -18.14
N SER A 38 -21.04 23.68 -18.97
CA SER A 38 -22.20 23.31 -19.79
C SER A 38 -21.85 22.52 -21.05
N ASP A 39 -20.57 22.49 -21.47
CA ASP A 39 -20.16 21.79 -22.69
C ASP A 39 -20.18 20.25 -22.53
N PRO A 40 -20.89 19.50 -23.40
CA PRO A 40 -20.97 18.04 -23.34
C PRO A 40 -19.60 17.34 -23.49
N GLU A 41 -18.73 17.90 -24.33
CA GLU A 41 -17.38 17.38 -24.58
C GLU A 41 -16.49 17.50 -23.33
N PHE A 42 -16.60 18.58 -22.55
CA PHE A 42 -15.86 18.75 -21.29
C PHE A 42 -16.25 17.69 -20.27
N ARG A 43 -17.57 17.40 -20.14
CA ARG A 43 -18.06 16.34 -19.25
C ARG A 43 -17.60 14.95 -19.69
N ARG A 44 -17.57 14.69 -21.00
CA ARG A 44 -17.04 13.44 -21.57
C ARG A 44 -15.54 13.30 -21.28
N ALA A 45 -14.77 14.37 -21.46
CA ALA A 45 -13.33 14.39 -21.17
C ALA A 45 -13.04 14.12 -19.69
N LEU A 46 -13.78 14.74 -18.75
CA LEU A 46 -13.65 14.47 -17.32
C LEU A 46 -13.96 13.01 -16.96
N LYS A 47 -15.05 12.45 -17.49
CA LYS A 47 -15.37 11.02 -17.28
C LYS A 47 -14.27 10.10 -17.81
N LYS A 48 -13.73 10.39 -19.00
CA LYS A 48 -12.64 9.63 -19.60
C LYS A 48 -11.36 9.75 -18.77
N ALA A 49 -11.06 10.93 -18.24
CA ALA A 49 -9.92 11.18 -17.36
C ALA A 49 -10.05 10.42 -16.03
N SER A 50 -11.21 10.50 -15.35
CA SER A 50 -11.50 9.74 -14.13
C SER A 50 -11.32 8.23 -14.35
N LYS A 51 -11.95 7.70 -15.40
CA LYS A 51 -11.83 6.27 -15.72
C LYS A 51 -10.40 5.85 -16.04
N ARG A 52 -9.60 6.73 -16.65
CA ARG A 52 -8.18 6.45 -16.93
C ARG A 52 -7.35 6.47 -15.65
N GLN A 53 -7.62 7.39 -14.73
CA GLN A 53 -6.95 7.43 -13.42
C GLN A 53 -7.31 6.21 -12.57
N GLU A 54 -8.58 5.83 -12.52
CA GLU A 54 -9.01 4.62 -11.82
C GLU A 54 -8.39 3.36 -12.41
N LYS A 55 -8.32 3.25 -13.74
CA LYS A 55 -7.63 2.14 -14.41
C LYS A 55 -6.14 2.14 -14.11
N ALA A 56 -5.47 3.29 -14.23
CA ALA A 56 -4.05 3.40 -13.92
C ALA A 56 -3.75 3.08 -12.45
N ALA A 57 -4.61 3.47 -11.51
CA ALA A 57 -4.47 3.13 -10.10
C ALA A 57 -4.66 1.63 -9.85
N LYS A 58 -5.64 0.99 -10.52
CA LYS A 58 -5.82 -0.46 -10.47
C LYS A 58 -4.64 -1.23 -11.07
N GLU A 59 -4.20 -0.83 -12.26
CA GLU A 59 -3.04 -1.43 -12.93
C GLU A 59 -1.76 -1.24 -12.11
N ALA A 60 -1.57 -0.09 -11.45
CA ALA A 60 -0.46 0.13 -10.53
C ALA A 60 -0.54 -0.77 -9.29
N ALA A 61 -1.72 -0.87 -8.65
CA ALA A 61 -1.90 -1.76 -7.50
C ALA A 61 -1.70 -3.25 -7.87
N GLU A 62 -2.21 -3.69 -9.03
CA GLU A 62 -2.00 -5.05 -9.52
C GLU A 62 -0.52 -5.31 -9.87
N ALA A 63 0.19 -4.31 -10.42
CA ALA A 63 1.61 -4.40 -10.69
C ALA A 63 2.42 -4.49 -9.39
N GLU A 64 2.14 -3.64 -8.40
CA GLU A 64 2.76 -3.68 -7.07
C GLU A 64 2.53 -5.03 -6.38
N GLU A 65 1.31 -5.56 -6.42
CA GLU A 65 1.00 -6.89 -5.85
C GLU A 65 1.79 -7.99 -6.57
N LYS A 66 1.88 -7.93 -7.90
CA LYS A 66 2.63 -8.91 -8.69
C LYS A 66 4.12 -8.83 -8.39
N GLU A 67 4.68 -7.64 -8.30
CA GLU A 67 6.08 -7.40 -7.94
C GLU A 67 6.38 -7.87 -6.52
N MET A 68 5.48 -7.62 -5.57
CA MET A 68 5.60 -8.13 -4.22
C MET A 68 5.59 -9.65 -4.19
N ARG A 69 4.67 -10.29 -4.92
CA ARG A 69 4.60 -11.76 -5.05
C ARG A 69 5.84 -12.35 -5.70
N THR A 70 6.41 -11.72 -6.73
CA THR A 70 7.65 -12.19 -7.36
C THR A 70 8.84 -12.02 -6.42
N ARG A 71 8.93 -10.90 -5.68
CA ARG A 71 9.95 -10.68 -4.66
C ARG A 71 9.88 -11.73 -3.55
N ILE A 72 8.68 -11.99 -3.02
CA ILE A 72 8.46 -13.03 -2.01
C ILE A 72 8.91 -14.40 -2.53
N LYS A 73 8.49 -14.80 -3.74
CA LYS A 73 8.89 -16.08 -4.33
C LYS A 73 10.40 -16.22 -4.53
N ALA A 74 11.05 -15.18 -5.04
CA ALA A 74 12.50 -15.18 -5.22
C ALA A 74 13.22 -15.33 -3.88
N ALA A 75 12.75 -14.62 -2.85
CA ALA A 75 13.34 -14.68 -1.52
C ALA A 75 13.09 -16.01 -0.79
N ILE A 76 11.94 -16.67 -1.00
CA ILE A 76 11.71 -18.04 -0.52
C ILE A 76 12.67 -19.02 -1.18
N ALA A 77 12.93 -18.86 -2.49
CA ALA A 77 13.86 -19.74 -3.21
C ALA A 77 15.30 -19.60 -2.68
N THR A 78 15.76 -18.38 -2.39
CA THR A 78 17.07 -18.17 -1.77
C THR A 78 17.12 -18.69 -0.34
N ALA A 79 16.08 -18.42 0.46
CA ALA A 79 15.98 -18.92 1.83
C ALA A 79 16.00 -20.46 1.87
N THR A 80 15.28 -21.11 0.96
CA THR A 80 15.26 -22.57 0.86
C THR A 80 16.63 -23.12 0.50
N ALA A 81 17.33 -22.51 -0.46
CA ALA A 81 18.68 -22.92 -0.83
C ALA A 81 19.70 -22.80 0.32
N GLU A 82 19.52 -21.81 1.22
CA GLU A 82 20.34 -21.65 2.42
C GLU A 82 19.99 -22.66 3.52
N THR A 83 18.70 -22.94 3.74
CA THR A 83 18.25 -23.87 4.81
C THR A 83 18.46 -25.34 4.45
N ASP A 84 18.35 -25.69 3.17
CA ASP A 84 18.48 -27.06 2.66
C ASP A 84 19.76 -27.81 3.07
N PRO A 85 20.97 -27.21 2.98
CA PRO A 85 22.20 -27.86 3.44
C PRO A 85 22.25 -28.00 4.97
N ILE A 86 21.69 -27.03 5.70
CA ILE A 86 21.61 -27.08 7.16
C ILE A 86 20.72 -28.26 7.56
N ILE A 87 19.50 -28.36 7.03
CA ILE A 87 18.55 -29.44 7.36
C ILE A 87 19.11 -30.83 7.02
N ARG A 88 19.79 -30.99 5.86
CA ARG A 88 20.26 -32.31 5.39
C ARG A 88 21.55 -32.81 6.03
N SER A 89 22.45 -31.90 6.39
CA SER A 89 23.83 -32.27 6.78
C SER A 89 24.35 -31.56 8.01
N GLY A 90 23.59 -30.60 8.54
CA GLY A 90 23.97 -29.88 9.75
C GLY A 90 23.82 -30.71 11.01
N SER A 91 24.65 -30.43 12.00
CA SER A 91 24.52 -31.00 13.34
C SER A 91 23.33 -30.39 14.09
N GLN A 92 22.88 -31.05 15.16
CA GLN A 92 21.82 -30.51 16.02
C GLN A 92 22.18 -29.13 16.57
N ASP A 93 23.44 -28.93 16.98
CA ASP A 93 23.93 -27.65 17.47
C ASP A 93 23.88 -26.56 16.40
N GLU A 94 24.15 -26.89 15.13
CA GLU A 94 24.06 -25.96 14.00
C GLU A 94 22.61 -25.59 13.67
N HIS A 95 21.67 -26.55 13.79
CA HIS A 95 20.24 -26.30 13.61
C HIS A 95 19.73 -25.33 14.68
N GLU A 96 20.09 -25.57 15.94
CA GLU A 96 19.72 -24.73 17.07
C GLU A 96 20.33 -23.32 16.96
N ALA A 97 21.61 -23.22 16.59
CA ALA A 97 22.28 -21.94 16.41
C ALA A 97 21.65 -21.11 15.27
N PHE A 98 21.39 -21.74 14.12
CA PHE A 98 20.76 -21.09 12.98
C PHE A 98 19.32 -20.65 13.32
N PHE A 99 18.56 -21.53 13.99
CA PHE A 99 17.22 -21.22 14.47
C PHE A 99 17.21 -19.98 15.37
N MET A 100 18.05 -19.95 16.40
CA MET A 100 18.11 -18.84 17.35
C MET A 100 18.54 -17.53 16.67
N GLN A 101 19.47 -17.60 15.72
CA GLN A 101 19.91 -16.44 14.94
C GLN A 101 18.78 -15.86 14.08
N GLU A 102 18.07 -16.71 13.33
CA GLU A 102 16.99 -16.26 12.43
C GLU A 102 15.76 -15.79 13.20
N VAL A 103 15.44 -16.39 14.35
CA VAL A 103 14.37 -15.89 15.25
C VAL A 103 14.75 -14.51 15.80
N ALA A 104 15.95 -14.36 16.35
CA ALA A 104 16.39 -13.06 16.89
C ALA A 104 16.40 -11.97 15.81
N LYS A 105 16.83 -12.32 14.59
CA LYS A 105 16.81 -11.40 13.45
C LYS A 105 15.39 -11.04 13.03
N GLY A 106 14.49 -12.03 12.93
CA GLY A 106 13.08 -11.81 12.59
C GLY A 106 12.35 -10.94 13.61
N GLU A 107 12.58 -11.18 14.90
CA GLU A 107 12.02 -10.37 15.99
C GLU A 107 12.56 -8.94 16.01
N ALA A 108 13.85 -8.75 15.76
CA ALA A 108 14.43 -7.41 15.63
C ALA A 108 13.80 -6.63 14.48
N LEU A 109 13.62 -7.26 13.30
CA LEU A 109 12.97 -6.63 12.15
C LEU A 109 11.48 -6.31 12.42
N CYS A 110 10.79 -7.16 13.19
CA CYS A 110 9.43 -6.91 13.64
C CYS A 110 9.34 -5.68 14.55
N GLN A 111 10.31 -5.47 15.44
CA GLN A 111 10.36 -4.34 16.37
C GLN A 111 10.73 -3.02 15.68
N ASP A 112 11.63 -3.08 14.70
CA ASP A 112 12.06 -1.91 13.92
C ASP A 112 10.91 -1.35 13.03
N GLY A 113 9.86 -2.15 12.80
CA GLY A 113 8.76 -1.77 11.91
C GLY A 113 9.17 -1.72 10.43
N SER A 114 10.30 -2.35 10.12
CA SER A 114 10.86 -2.52 8.78
C SER A 114 9.99 -3.41 7.88
N ASP A 115 10.43 -3.67 6.64
CA ASP A 115 9.66 -4.40 5.62
C ASP A 115 9.12 -5.75 6.17
N PRO A 116 7.79 -5.98 6.20
CA PRO A 116 7.22 -7.20 6.75
C PRO A 116 7.67 -8.46 5.99
N VAL A 117 8.14 -8.31 4.75
CA VAL A 117 8.69 -9.42 3.96
C VAL A 117 9.99 -9.93 4.56
N ASP A 118 10.89 -9.05 4.99
CA ASP A 118 12.22 -9.45 5.48
C ASP A 118 12.13 -10.08 6.88
N ALA A 119 11.22 -9.57 7.71
CA ALA A 119 10.88 -10.19 8.99
C ALA A 119 10.28 -11.59 8.80
N ALA A 120 9.29 -11.72 7.90
CA ALA A 120 8.65 -13.00 7.61
C ALA A 120 9.64 -14.03 7.02
N LEU A 121 10.59 -13.59 6.20
CA LEU A 121 11.64 -14.47 5.64
C LEU A 121 12.52 -15.09 6.72
N SER A 122 12.94 -14.29 7.70
CA SER A 122 13.79 -14.78 8.80
C SER A 122 13.03 -15.80 9.66
N LEU A 123 11.76 -15.51 9.98
CA LEU A 123 10.88 -16.44 10.71
C LEU A 123 10.55 -17.71 9.90
N PHE A 124 10.41 -17.60 8.58
CA PHE A 124 10.20 -18.72 7.67
C PHE A 124 11.41 -19.67 7.65
N LYS A 125 12.63 -19.13 7.61
CA LYS A 125 13.85 -19.94 7.70
C LYS A 125 13.92 -20.72 9.01
N ALA A 126 13.60 -20.06 10.13
CA ALA A 126 13.52 -20.71 11.44
C ALA A 126 12.49 -21.85 11.46
N LEU A 127 11.33 -21.68 10.80
CA LEU A 127 10.32 -22.74 10.68
C LEU A 127 10.81 -23.97 9.91
N LYS A 128 11.65 -23.80 8.90
CA LYS A 128 12.14 -24.93 8.08
C LYS A 128 13.14 -25.82 8.82
N VAL A 129 13.94 -25.26 9.72
CA VAL A 129 14.93 -26.01 10.50
C VAL A 129 14.34 -26.61 11.78
N TYR A 130 13.14 -26.19 12.18
CA TYR A 130 12.51 -26.63 13.42
C TYR A 130 11.81 -28.00 13.26
N PRO A 131 12.00 -28.95 14.19
CA PRO A 131 11.45 -30.32 14.06
C PRO A 131 9.93 -30.40 14.11
N SER A 132 9.25 -29.46 14.79
CA SER A 132 7.78 -29.43 14.97
C SER A 132 7.19 -28.05 14.64
N PRO A 133 7.07 -27.67 13.35
CA PRO A 133 6.71 -26.30 12.94
C PRO A 133 5.33 -25.83 13.43
N SER A 134 4.40 -26.75 13.70
CA SER A 134 3.06 -26.44 14.24
C SER A 134 3.11 -25.74 15.60
N ASP A 135 4.04 -26.14 16.48
CA ASP A 135 4.15 -25.55 17.82
C ASP A 135 4.69 -24.12 17.74
N LEU A 136 5.68 -23.91 16.86
CA LEU A 136 6.30 -22.62 16.65
C LEU A 136 5.33 -21.59 16.06
N ILE A 137 4.41 -22.02 15.18
CA ILE A 137 3.39 -21.13 14.62
C ILE A 137 2.40 -20.66 15.68
N ASN A 138 2.04 -21.50 16.64
CA ASN A 138 1.18 -21.09 17.75
C ASN A 138 1.82 -20.00 18.62
N ILE A 139 3.16 -19.98 18.69
CA ILE A 139 3.90 -18.93 19.39
C ILE A 139 3.88 -17.64 18.56
N TYR A 140 4.20 -17.74 17.26
CA TYR A 140 4.21 -16.58 16.36
C TYR A 140 2.84 -15.89 16.25
N ASP A 141 1.75 -16.65 16.25
CA ASP A 141 0.38 -16.09 16.25
C ASP A 141 0.11 -15.16 17.45
N ARG A 142 0.85 -15.33 18.55
CA ARG A 142 0.72 -14.53 19.77
C ARG A 142 1.75 -13.41 19.91
N THR A 143 2.93 -13.58 19.33
CA THR A 143 4.08 -12.68 19.56
C THR A 143 4.38 -11.76 18.38
N VAL A 144 3.99 -12.14 17.16
CA VAL A 144 4.30 -11.41 15.92
C VAL A 144 3.11 -10.57 15.46
N THR A 145 3.38 -9.43 14.81
CA THR A 145 2.32 -8.54 14.31
C THR A 145 1.59 -9.12 13.11
N LYS A 146 0.30 -8.78 12.98
CA LYS A 146 -0.57 -9.28 11.88
C LYS A 146 0.02 -9.11 10.47
N PRO A 147 0.63 -7.97 10.09
CA PRO A 147 1.21 -7.80 8.75
C PRO A 147 2.31 -8.82 8.41
N VAL A 148 3.13 -9.19 9.40
CA VAL A 148 4.21 -10.18 9.21
C VAL A 148 3.62 -11.59 9.15
N LEU A 149 2.60 -11.90 9.97
CA LEU A 149 1.88 -13.17 9.93
C LEU A 149 1.17 -13.41 8.59
N ASP A 150 0.53 -12.39 8.01
CA ASP A 150 -0.15 -12.49 6.72
C ASP A 150 0.84 -12.79 5.58
N VAL A 151 2.06 -12.22 5.63
CA VAL A 151 3.13 -12.52 4.67
C VAL A 151 3.71 -13.92 4.92
N LEU A 152 3.94 -14.29 6.17
CA LEU A 152 4.43 -15.62 6.53
C LEU A 152 3.46 -16.73 6.08
N ALA A 153 2.16 -16.52 6.23
CA ALA A 153 1.13 -17.44 5.75
C ALA A 153 1.17 -17.61 4.22
N GLN A 154 1.42 -16.54 3.47
CA GLN A 154 1.61 -16.61 2.02
C GLN A 154 2.89 -17.40 1.64
N MET A 155 3.97 -17.25 2.41
CA MET A 155 5.20 -18.01 2.21
C MET A 155 5.00 -19.51 2.48
N ILE A 156 4.32 -19.86 3.57
CA ILE A 156 3.97 -21.25 3.90
C ILE A 156 3.06 -21.86 2.84
N ALA A 157 2.05 -21.13 2.36
CA ALA A 157 1.17 -21.61 1.29
C ALA A 157 1.90 -21.86 -0.04
N ALA A 158 3.02 -21.17 -0.27
CA ALA A 158 3.86 -21.36 -1.45
C ALA A 158 4.84 -22.54 -1.32
N ASP A 159 5.16 -22.99 -0.10
CA ASP A 159 6.10 -24.10 0.15
C ASP A 159 5.40 -25.31 0.80
N PRO A 160 5.12 -26.38 0.02
CA PRO A 160 4.43 -27.57 0.54
C PRO A 160 5.29 -28.44 1.47
N SER A 161 6.59 -28.13 1.64
CA SER A 161 7.46 -28.86 2.58
C SER A 161 7.07 -28.62 4.04
N ILE A 162 6.43 -27.49 4.33
CA ILE A 162 5.94 -27.14 5.67
C ILE A 162 4.52 -27.70 5.82
N LYS A 163 4.39 -28.89 6.43
CA LYS A 163 3.08 -29.49 6.78
C LYS A 163 2.50 -28.81 8.01
N VAL A 164 2.04 -27.59 7.84
CA VAL A 164 1.29 -26.87 8.87
C VAL A 164 -0.16 -26.94 8.46
N THR A 165 -1.00 -27.51 9.32
CA THR A 165 -2.45 -27.35 9.22
C THR A 165 -2.79 -25.90 9.55
N ALA A 166 -2.53 -24.99 8.62
CA ALA A 166 -2.83 -23.58 8.77
C ALA A 166 -4.35 -23.45 8.89
N ARG A 167 -4.83 -23.14 10.10
CA ARG A 167 -6.23 -22.77 10.29
C ARG A 167 -6.46 -21.49 9.51
N ARG A 168 -7.18 -21.57 8.40
CA ARG A 168 -7.58 -20.39 7.61
C ARG A 168 -8.23 -19.36 8.54
N PRO A 169 -7.81 -18.09 8.52
CA PRO A 169 -8.55 -17.04 9.18
C PRO A 169 -9.83 -16.77 8.36
N GLY A 170 -10.99 -17.12 8.93
CA GLY A 170 -12.29 -16.57 8.56
C GLY A 170 -12.90 -16.98 7.20
N SER A 171 -13.66 -18.06 7.20
CA SER A 171 -14.88 -18.15 6.39
C SER A 171 -15.97 -18.67 7.31
N ASP A 172 -16.41 -17.81 8.22
CA ASP A 172 -17.67 -17.99 8.94
C ASP A 172 -18.77 -17.43 8.03
N ASP A 173 -19.09 -18.21 6.98
CA ASP A 173 -20.29 -17.99 6.20
C ASP A 173 -21.45 -18.42 7.09
N GLY A 174 -22.05 -17.44 7.76
CA GLY A 174 -23.30 -17.60 8.48
C GLY A 174 -24.40 -18.06 7.52
N ALA A 175 -24.56 -19.37 7.41
CA ALA A 175 -25.71 -20.02 6.80
C ALA A 175 -26.67 -20.48 7.90
N ASN A 176 -27.46 -19.54 8.42
CA ASN A 176 -28.74 -19.85 9.04
C ASN A 176 -29.85 -19.46 8.06
N VAL A 177 -30.38 -20.43 7.33
CA VAL A 177 -31.76 -20.47 6.80
C VAL A 177 -32.14 -21.94 6.64
N GLU A 178 -32.77 -22.53 7.66
CA GLU A 178 -34.18 -23.01 7.68
C GLU A 178 -34.43 -23.88 8.92
#